data_AF-A0A7C4AAR9-F1
#
_entry.id   AF-A0A7C4AAR9-F1
#
_cell.length_a   1.000
_cell.length_b   1.000
_cell.length_c   1.000
_cell.angle_alpha   90.00
_cell.angle_beta   90.00
_cell.angle_gamma   90.00
#
_symmetry.space_group_name_H-M   'P 1'
#
loop_
_entity.id
_entity.type
_entity.pdbx_description
1 polymer ?
#
loop_
_entity_poly.entity_id
_entity_poly.type
_entity_poly.pdbx_seq_one_letter_code
_entity_poly.pdbx_strand_id
1 'polypeptide(L)'
;VCVGPSPTSATLVRAAKRLADSLHAPWHALYIQQQPEGDVTARALANLNLAQELGAQTHVLAGGDVARLIVGFARQHNATRIVIGKPVKHTLLDMLRGSPVDQLVRLSEEIDVHVIKGQDAKAVPPARAGKSAATRWKDIASAVGVVGLCTAACFAMFPYLALANLIMVYLVGVMAVAVWLPRRASALASVLSVLAFDFCFVPPRFSFAVSDVDYLVTFAVMFLVALVISGMASRIKAQADSAGQLERQASELSALSRNLASTRGAANLLRVAREHLARVFQCRTVVFTPGLPGRLESIFLPDSDDVPPEKDLGVAQWVFDNGKPAGLSTQTLSESDALFLPLAGSEEILGVVGLKPFDQDARESLLLPDKRRLLDVFIHQIALALDVDRLEEKARATLVEAEREKLRASLLSTVTHDFKTPLAAISGSAQSLMVLGDAAGPEVRRALEENIAGEASRLERLVDNLLRIAALESGAVVPELNPVPLEEVLGSVLSRLEAVLSGHEVRLSIP
;
A
#
# COMPACT_ATOMS: atom_id res chain seq x y z
N VAL A 1 18.38 4.05 -20.89
CA VAL A 1 19.59 3.23 -20.60
C VAL A 1 19.18 1.81 -20.28
N CYS A 2 19.89 0.82 -20.82
CA CYS A 2 19.67 -0.58 -20.49
C CYS A 2 20.63 -0.98 -19.35
N VAL A 3 20.07 -1.39 -18.22
CA VAL A 3 20.80 -1.73 -17.00
C VAL A 3 20.88 -3.24 -16.87
N GLY A 4 22.06 -3.77 -16.58
CA GLY A 4 22.28 -5.20 -16.35
C GLY A 4 22.93 -5.50 -14.99
N PRO A 5 23.17 -6.77 -14.67
CA PRO A 5 23.81 -7.21 -13.43
C PRO A 5 25.31 -6.91 -13.35
N SER A 6 25.91 -6.46 -14.46
CA SER A 6 27.33 -6.16 -14.54
C SER A 6 27.71 -4.95 -13.68
N PRO A 7 28.88 -4.95 -13.01
CA PRO A 7 29.40 -3.76 -12.32
C PRO A 7 29.62 -2.57 -13.27
N THR A 8 29.77 -2.82 -14.58
CA THR A 8 29.86 -1.77 -15.60
C THR A 8 28.55 -0.99 -15.77
N SER A 9 27.42 -1.51 -15.28
CA SER A 9 26.11 -0.85 -15.34
C SER A 9 26.05 0.43 -14.51
N ALA A 10 26.74 0.51 -13.37
CA ALA A 10 26.80 1.74 -12.59
C ALA A 10 27.47 2.88 -13.38
N THR A 11 28.53 2.58 -14.11
CA THR A 11 29.20 3.54 -15.01
C THR A 11 28.29 3.95 -16.17
N LEU A 12 27.53 3.01 -16.73
CA LEU A 12 26.53 3.27 -17.78
C LEU A 12 25.43 4.22 -17.30
N VAL A 13 24.90 3.98 -16.09
CA VAL A 13 23.87 4.80 -15.47
C VAL A 13 24.35 6.24 -15.28
N ARG A 14 25.57 6.44 -14.75
CA ARG A 14 26.16 7.78 -14.58
C ARG A 14 26.43 8.48 -15.91
N ALA A 15 26.89 7.74 -16.93
CA ALA A 15 27.12 8.30 -18.26
C ALA A 15 25.80 8.69 -18.94
N ALA A 16 24.75 7.87 -18.77
CA ALA A 16 23.42 8.16 -19.27
C ALA A 16 22.81 9.39 -18.59
N LYS A 17 23.02 9.58 -17.28
CA LYS A 17 22.62 10.80 -16.57
C LYS A 17 23.28 12.05 -17.15
N ARG A 18 24.61 12.03 -17.35
CA ARG A 18 25.33 13.16 -17.98
C ARG A 18 24.80 13.49 -19.38
N LEU A 19 24.48 12.46 -20.17
CA LEU A 19 23.87 12.61 -21.49
C LEU A 19 22.47 13.22 -21.40
N ALA A 20 21.62 12.73 -20.50
CA ALA A 20 20.28 13.26 -20.27
C ALA A 20 20.31 14.73 -19.85
N ASP A 21 21.23 15.08 -18.95
CA ASP A 21 21.44 16.46 -18.48
C ASP A 21 21.90 17.39 -19.62
N SER A 22 22.82 16.93 -20.46
CA SER A 22 23.30 17.70 -21.62
C SER A 22 22.22 17.93 -22.69
N LEU A 23 21.22 17.04 -22.76
CA LEU A 23 20.12 17.11 -23.71
C LEU A 23 18.85 17.72 -23.12
N HIS A 24 18.87 18.09 -21.82
CA HIS A 24 17.70 18.49 -21.05
C HIS A 24 16.49 17.57 -21.24
N ALA A 25 16.75 16.25 -21.32
CA ALA A 25 15.73 15.26 -21.67
C ALA A 25 15.40 14.33 -20.48
N PRO A 26 14.13 13.92 -20.33
CA PRO A 26 13.79 12.83 -19.41
C PRO A 26 14.44 11.54 -19.88
N TRP A 27 14.83 10.68 -18.94
CA TRP A 27 15.51 9.44 -19.24
C TRP A 27 14.94 8.26 -18.45
N HIS A 28 14.93 7.11 -19.11
CA HIS A 28 14.39 5.87 -18.57
C HIS A 28 15.51 4.85 -18.34
N ALA A 29 15.43 4.09 -17.26
CA ALA A 29 16.31 2.98 -16.97
C ALA A 29 15.55 1.66 -17.08
N LEU A 30 16.01 0.77 -17.95
CA LEU A 30 15.30 -0.47 -18.31
C LEU A 30 16.13 -1.69 -17.93
N TYR A 31 15.56 -2.60 -17.16
CA TYR A 31 16.11 -3.94 -16.90
C TYR A 31 15.22 -5.01 -17.54
N ILE A 32 15.84 -5.99 -18.19
CA ILE A 32 15.12 -7.12 -18.79
C ILE A 32 15.42 -8.39 -18.00
N GLN A 33 14.38 -8.93 -17.37
CA GLN A 33 14.46 -10.12 -16.56
C GLN A 33 14.19 -11.36 -17.43
N GLN A 34 15.22 -12.16 -17.69
CA GLN A 34 15.12 -13.39 -18.49
C GLN A 34 14.83 -14.63 -17.62
N GLN A 35 15.45 -14.75 -16.44
CA GLN A 35 15.17 -15.77 -15.42
C GLN A 35 15.48 -15.21 -14.01
N PRO A 36 14.67 -15.50 -12.98
CA PRO A 36 14.94 -15.06 -11.62
C PRO A 36 16.08 -15.92 -11.01
N GLU A 37 17.32 -15.51 -11.26
CA GLU A 37 18.49 -16.00 -10.52
C GLU A 37 18.89 -14.96 -9.47
N GLY A 38 18.87 -15.33 -8.19
CA GLY A 38 18.85 -14.42 -7.04
C GLY A 38 19.97 -13.37 -7.01
N ASP A 39 21.24 -13.79 -7.04
CA ASP A 39 22.39 -12.88 -6.93
C ASP A 39 22.55 -11.96 -8.16
N VAL A 40 22.23 -12.49 -9.36
CA VAL A 40 22.27 -11.73 -10.62
C VAL A 40 21.17 -10.66 -10.63
N THR A 41 19.97 -11.02 -10.20
CA THR A 41 18.82 -10.10 -10.15
C THR A 41 19.02 -9.01 -9.10
N ALA A 42 19.55 -9.34 -7.92
CA ALA A 42 19.83 -8.37 -6.87
C ALA A 42 20.79 -7.26 -7.33
N ARG A 43 21.88 -7.63 -8.05
CA ARG A 43 22.83 -6.65 -8.59
C ARG A 43 22.23 -5.76 -9.67
N ALA A 44 21.38 -6.31 -10.53
CA ALA A 44 20.68 -5.52 -11.54
C ALA A 44 19.70 -4.53 -10.92
N LEU A 45 19.00 -4.92 -9.85
CA LEU A 45 18.08 -4.06 -9.11
C LEU A 45 18.81 -2.97 -8.32
N ALA A 46 19.97 -3.26 -7.73
CA ALA A 46 20.82 -2.23 -7.11
C ALA A 46 21.24 -1.15 -8.13
N ASN A 47 21.58 -1.54 -9.35
CA ASN A 47 21.90 -0.59 -10.42
C ASN A 47 20.67 0.18 -10.93
N LEU A 48 19.47 -0.40 -10.87
CA LEU A 48 18.23 0.32 -11.17
C LEU A 48 17.88 1.35 -10.08
N ASN A 49 18.03 0.98 -8.81
CA ASN A 49 17.84 1.92 -7.69
C ASN A 49 18.79 3.12 -7.83
N LEU A 50 20.06 2.88 -8.16
CA LEU A 50 21.01 3.95 -8.46
C LEU A 50 20.53 4.86 -9.60
N ALA A 51 19.89 4.30 -10.64
CA ALA A 51 19.33 5.11 -11.72
C ALA A 51 18.13 5.94 -11.25
N GLN A 52 17.27 5.38 -10.40
CA GLN A 52 16.13 6.09 -9.81
C GLN A 52 16.58 7.26 -8.93
N GLU A 53 17.59 7.04 -8.08
CA GLU A 53 18.20 8.10 -7.25
C GLU A 53 18.76 9.25 -8.11
N LEU A 54 19.28 8.95 -9.30
CA LEU A 54 19.79 9.94 -10.26
C LEU A 54 18.68 10.56 -11.12
N GLY A 55 17.41 10.29 -10.83
CA GLY A 55 16.24 10.87 -11.48
C GLY A 55 15.77 10.14 -12.74
N ALA A 56 16.14 8.86 -12.94
CA ALA A 56 15.60 8.05 -14.03
C ALA A 56 14.23 7.47 -13.68
N GLN A 57 13.35 7.32 -14.68
CA GLN A 57 12.16 6.47 -14.55
C GLN A 57 12.53 5.00 -14.81
N THR A 58 12.47 4.16 -13.79
CA THR A 58 12.90 2.75 -13.85
C THR A 58 11.79 1.81 -14.30
N HIS A 59 12.11 0.87 -15.19
CA HIS A 59 11.19 -0.14 -15.71
C HIS A 59 11.85 -1.52 -15.69
N VAL A 60 11.07 -2.53 -15.32
CA VAL A 60 11.47 -3.95 -15.38
C VAL A 60 10.54 -4.67 -16.33
N LEU A 61 11.08 -5.21 -17.43
CA LEU A 61 10.33 -6.00 -18.39
C LEU A 61 10.74 -7.46 -18.29
N ALA A 62 9.76 -8.36 -18.20
CA ALA A 62 10.00 -9.80 -18.21
C ALA A 62 9.88 -10.32 -19.65
N GLY A 63 10.90 -11.03 -20.14
CA GLY A 63 10.81 -11.65 -21.47
C GLY A 63 12.13 -12.15 -22.05
N GLY A 64 12.03 -12.98 -23.10
CA GLY A 64 13.18 -13.69 -23.67
C GLY A 64 13.96 -12.94 -24.75
N ASP A 65 13.28 -12.15 -25.59
CA ASP A 65 13.89 -11.42 -26.71
C ASP A 65 14.25 -9.98 -26.30
N VAL A 66 15.49 -9.82 -25.82
CA VAL A 66 16.00 -8.58 -25.22
C VAL A 66 15.97 -7.41 -26.21
N ALA A 67 16.43 -7.62 -27.45
CA ALA A 67 16.54 -6.55 -28.44
C ALA A 67 15.16 -6.02 -28.86
N ARG A 68 14.20 -6.92 -29.12
CA ARG A 68 12.83 -6.50 -29.49
C ARG A 68 12.12 -5.77 -28.37
N LEU A 69 12.29 -6.19 -27.12
CA LEU A 69 11.68 -5.54 -25.96
C LEU A 69 12.26 -4.14 -25.75
N ILE A 70 13.57 -3.95 -25.91
CA ILE A 70 14.20 -2.63 -25.79
C ILE A 70 13.67 -1.69 -26.87
N VAL A 71 13.62 -2.13 -28.12
CA VAL A 71 13.15 -1.27 -29.23
C VAL A 71 11.65 -0.99 -29.12
N GLY A 72 10.84 -1.98 -28.75
CA GLY A 72 9.41 -1.80 -28.52
C GLY A 72 9.13 -0.77 -27.41
N PHE A 73 9.85 -0.88 -26.29
CA PHE A 73 9.78 0.09 -25.19
C PHE A 73 10.25 1.48 -25.64
N ALA A 74 11.36 1.55 -26.37
CA ALA A 74 11.91 2.82 -26.87
C ALA A 74 10.91 3.53 -27.81
N ARG A 75 10.23 2.81 -28.70
CA ARG A 75 9.20 3.38 -29.59
C ARG A 75 7.98 3.85 -28.81
N GLN A 76 7.49 3.06 -27.86
CA GLN A 76 6.32 3.43 -27.05
C GLN A 76 6.54 4.71 -26.24
N HIS A 77 7.77 4.94 -25.78
CA HIS A 77 8.16 6.12 -25.01
C HIS A 77 8.85 7.20 -25.86
N ASN A 78 8.78 7.12 -27.19
CA ASN A 78 9.40 8.08 -28.12
C ASN A 78 10.88 8.39 -27.81
N ALA A 79 11.64 7.37 -27.39
CA ALA A 79 13.04 7.52 -27.02
C ALA A 79 13.91 7.69 -28.27
N THR A 80 14.62 8.81 -28.36
CA THR A 80 15.51 9.14 -29.47
C THR A 80 16.89 8.49 -29.35
N ARG A 81 17.30 8.08 -28.14
CA ARG A 81 18.61 7.49 -27.87
C ARG A 81 18.54 6.29 -26.93
N ILE A 82 19.23 5.21 -27.29
CA ILE A 82 19.38 4.01 -26.47
C ILE A 82 20.83 3.88 -26.03
N VAL A 83 21.07 3.88 -24.71
CA VAL A 83 22.41 3.65 -24.14
C VAL A 83 22.52 2.21 -23.65
N ILE A 84 23.47 1.44 -24.18
CA ILE A 84 23.72 0.03 -23.81
C ILE A 84 25.21 -0.25 -23.57
N GLY A 85 25.51 -1.19 -22.67
CA GLY A 85 26.88 -1.65 -22.44
C GLY A 85 27.30 -2.74 -23.40
N LYS A 86 28.55 -2.71 -23.89
CA LYS A 86 29.11 -3.83 -24.67
C LYS A 86 29.39 -5.02 -23.73
N PRO A 87 28.84 -6.22 -24.00
CA PRO A 87 29.21 -7.41 -23.22
C PRO A 87 30.70 -7.76 -23.44
N VAL A 88 31.40 -8.12 -22.35
CA VAL A 88 32.88 -8.22 -22.31
C VAL A 88 33.43 -9.55 -22.87
N LYS A 89 32.58 -10.56 -23.18
CA LYS A 89 33.05 -11.82 -23.77
C LYS A 89 32.31 -12.17 -25.05
N HIS A 90 33.07 -12.46 -26.09
CA HIS A 90 32.63 -13.17 -27.29
C HIS A 90 32.64 -14.67 -27.00
N THR A 91 31.50 -15.32 -27.06
CA THR A 91 31.37 -16.77 -27.00
C THR A 91 31.31 -17.32 -28.43
N LEU A 92 31.81 -18.53 -28.71
CA LEU A 92 31.70 -19.16 -30.05
C LEU A 92 30.23 -19.25 -30.57
N LEU A 93 29.25 -19.26 -29.65
CA LEU A 93 27.82 -19.15 -29.95
C LEU A 93 27.40 -17.77 -30.50
N ASP A 94 28.11 -16.68 -30.18
CA ASP A 94 27.82 -15.33 -30.69
C ASP A 94 28.17 -15.20 -32.17
N MET A 95 29.08 -16.03 -32.68
CA MET A 95 29.41 -16.13 -34.10
C MET A 95 28.30 -16.80 -34.93
N LEU A 96 27.45 -17.62 -34.28
CA LEU A 96 26.34 -18.33 -34.94
C LEU A 96 24.99 -17.59 -34.78
N ARG A 97 24.78 -16.84 -33.69
CA ARG A 97 23.51 -16.15 -33.38
C ARG A 97 23.51 -14.64 -33.56
N GLY A 98 24.68 -14.01 -33.77
CA GLY A 98 24.83 -12.56 -33.80
C GLY A 98 24.76 -11.96 -32.39
N SER A 99 25.47 -10.84 -32.16
CA SER A 99 25.41 -10.16 -30.87
C SER A 99 24.04 -9.50 -30.67
N PRO A 100 23.45 -9.49 -29.45
CA PRO A 100 22.24 -8.71 -29.16
C PRO A 100 22.41 -7.22 -29.46
N VAL A 101 23.64 -6.70 -29.50
CA VAL A 101 23.97 -5.34 -29.94
C VAL A 101 23.80 -5.19 -31.46
N ASP A 102 24.25 -6.16 -32.26
CA ASP A 102 24.10 -6.15 -33.73
C ASP A 102 22.63 -6.27 -34.13
N GLN A 103 21.85 -7.05 -33.37
CA GLN A 103 20.42 -7.17 -33.57
C GLN A 103 19.68 -5.88 -33.21
N LEU A 104 20.12 -5.17 -32.15
CA LEU A 104 19.59 -3.85 -31.79
C LEU A 104 19.88 -2.81 -32.87
N VAL A 105 21.12 -2.73 -33.37
CA VAL A 105 21.50 -1.79 -34.45
C VAL A 105 20.67 -2.03 -35.71
N ARG A 106 20.37 -3.29 -36.05
CA ARG A 106 19.48 -3.62 -37.18
C ARG A 106 18.01 -3.27 -36.96
N LEU A 107 17.53 -3.24 -35.71
CA LEU A 107 16.13 -2.97 -35.37
C LEU A 107 15.86 -1.49 -35.05
N SER A 108 16.90 -0.72 -34.73
CA SER A 108 16.83 0.66 -34.25
C SER A 108 16.83 1.73 -35.35
N GLU A 109 16.32 1.47 -36.55
CA GLU A 109 16.40 2.34 -37.75
C GLU A 109 16.48 3.87 -37.48
N GLU A 110 15.57 4.45 -36.69
CA GLU A 110 15.51 5.89 -36.39
C GLU A 110 16.02 6.31 -34.98
N ILE A 111 16.55 5.37 -34.19
CA ILE A 111 16.94 5.56 -32.79
C ILE A 111 18.45 5.38 -32.61
N ASP A 112 19.16 6.42 -32.16
CA ASP A 112 20.60 6.38 -31.98
C ASP A 112 21.01 5.42 -30.85
N VAL A 113 21.78 4.37 -31.17
CA VAL A 113 22.31 3.41 -30.18
C VAL A 113 23.72 3.83 -29.75
N HIS A 114 23.87 4.24 -28.50
CA HIS A 114 25.16 4.63 -27.91
C HIS A 114 25.73 3.49 -27.06
N VAL A 115 26.85 2.91 -27.53
CA VAL A 115 27.51 1.79 -26.85
C VAL A 115 28.70 2.30 -26.04
N ILE A 116 28.62 2.19 -24.72
CA ILE A 116 29.72 2.62 -23.83
C ILE A 116 30.48 1.39 -23.34
N LYS A 117 31.80 1.38 -23.53
CA LYS A 117 32.69 0.34 -23.03
C LYS A 117 32.99 0.60 -21.55
N GLY A 118 32.62 -0.32 -20.67
CA GLY A 118 33.00 -0.25 -19.26
C GLY A 118 34.52 -0.42 -19.11
N GLN A 119 35.15 0.38 -18.24
CA GLN A 119 36.55 0.17 -17.84
C GLN A 119 36.67 -1.21 -17.16
N ASP A 120 37.80 -1.89 -17.40
CA ASP A 120 38.07 -3.29 -17.01
C ASP A 120 38.01 -3.50 -15.49
N ALA A 121 36.80 -3.60 -14.94
CA ALA A 121 36.58 -4.12 -13.60
C ALA A 121 36.83 -5.62 -13.64
N LYS A 122 37.79 -6.11 -12.83
CA LYS A 122 38.10 -7.54 -12.65
C LYS A 122 36.80 -8.35 -12.60
N ALA A 123 36.57 -9.13 -13.65
CA ALA A 123 35.39 -9.96 -13.77
C ALA A 123 35.37 -10.97 -12.62
N VAL A 124 34.49 -10.77 -11.64
CA VAL A 124 34.17 -11.80 -10.65
C VAL A 124 33.54 -12.96 -11.44
N PRO A 125 34.12 -14.18 -11.38
CA PRO A 125 33.56 -15.31 -12.10
C PRO A 125 32.10 -15.53 -11.66
N PRO A 126 31.16 -15.80 -12.58
CA PRO A 126 29.79 -16.09 -12.20
C PRO A 126 29.79 -17.29 -11.25
N ALA A 127 29.12 -17.14 -10.11
CA ALA A 127 28.82 -18.25 -9.23
C ALA A 127 28.16 -19.35 -10.07
N ARG A 128 28.82 -20.50 -10.18
CA ARG A 128 28.25 -21.65 -10.89
C ARG A 128 26.92 -21.97 -10.25
N ALA A 129 25.85 -21.91 -11.05
CA ALA A 129 24.51 -22.33 -10.67
C ALA A 129 24.55 -23.78 -10.14
N GLY A 130 24.53 -23.93 -8.82
CA GLY A 130 24.32 -25.21 -8.15
C GLY A 130 22.88 -25.65 -8.41
N LYS A 131 22.68 -26.42 -9.47
CA LYS A 131 21.37 -27.05 -9.71
C LYS A 131 21.24 -28.24 -8.76
N SER A 132 20.30 -28.11 -7.83
CA SER A 132 19.79 -29.18 -6.98
C SER A 132 19.51 -30.45 -7.79
N ALA A 133 20.25 -31.52 -7.50
CA ALA A 133 20.10 -32.82 -8.16
C ALA A 133 18.85 -33.58 -7.70
N ALA A 134 18.22 -33.17 -6.59
CA ALA A 134 17.15 -33.91 -5.93
C ALA A 134 15.79 -33.83 -6.64
N THR A 135 15.49 -32.73 -7.35
CA THR A 135 14.26 -32.60 -8.15
C THR A 135 14.36 -33.28 -9.52
N ARG A 136 15.56 -33.54 -10.03
CA ARG A 136 15.78 -34.16 -11.34
C ARG A 136 15.24 -35.58 -11.45
N TRP A 137 15.39 -36.40 -10.41
CA TRP A 137 15.06 -37.83 -10.48
C TRP A 137 13.55 -38.09 -10.39
N LYS A 138 12.82 -37.31 -9.61
CA LYS A 138 11.35 -37.42 -9.51
C LYS A 138 10.67 -37.03 -10.84
N ASP A 139 11.15 -35.97 -11.48
CA ASP A 139 10.65 -35.52 -12.79
C ASP A 139 10.92 -36.56 -13.88
N ILE A 140 12.13 -37.15 -13.91
CA ILE A 140 12.51 -38.20 -14.88
C ILE A 140 11.68 -39.48 -14.65
N ALA A 141 11.52 -39.91 -13.40
CA ALA A 141 10.73 -41.09 -13.07
C ALA A 141 9.26 -40.94 -13.46
N SER A 142 8.68 -39.75 -13.26
CA SER A 142 7.30 -39.47 -13.69
C SER A 142 7.14 -39.51 -15.21
N ALA A 143 8.13 -39.00 -15.96
CA ALA A 143 8.11 -39.04 -17.43
C ALA A 143 8.20 -40.47 -17.96
N VAL A 144 9.09 -41.30 -17.40
CA VAL A 144 9.27 -42.71 -17.81
C VAL A 144 8.05 -43.55 -17.46
N GLY A 145 7.48 -43.40 -16.26
CA GLY A 145 6.30 -44.17 -15.84
C GLY A 145 5.08 -43.91 -16.73
N VAL A 146 4.91 -42.66 -17.15
CA VAL A 146 3.80 -42.26 -18.00
C VAL A 146 3.96 -42.72 -19.45
N VAL A 147 5.17 -42.63 -20.02
CA VAL A 147 5.46 -43.20 -21.35
C VAL A 147 5.25 -44.72 -21.35
N GLY A 148 5.63 -45.39 -20.25
CA GLY A 148 5.37 -46.80 -20.05
C GLY A 148 3.87 -47.15 -20.06
N LEU A 149 3.04 -46.36 -19.35
CA LEU A 149 1.58 -46.55 -19.31
C LEU A 149 0.94 -46.37 -20.70
N CYS A 150 1.31 -45.31 -21.44
CA CYS A 150 0.81 -45.08 -22.80
C CYS A 150 1.21 -46.20 -23.76
N THR A 151 2.45 -46.70 -23.64
CA THR A 151 2.95 -47.80 -24.46
C THR A 151 2.23 -49.12 -24.15
N ALA A 152 1.95 -49.40 -22.87
CA ALA A 152 1.17 -50.56 -22.45
C ALA A 152 -0.28 -50.52 -22.96
N ALA A 153 -0.95 -49.36 -22.89
CA ALA A 153 -2.29 -49.18 -23.43
C ALA A 153 -2.35 -49.41 -24.95
N CYS A 154 -1.34 -48.93 -25.69
CA CYS A 154 -1.25 -49.15 -27.13
C CYS A 154 -0.92 -50.59 -27.49
N PHE A 155 -0.14 -51.28 -26.67
CA PHE A 155 0.12 -52.72 -26.85
C PHE A 155 -1.15 -53.56 -26.68
N ALA A 156 -2.04 -53.18 -25.77
CA ALA A 156 -3.34 -53.83 -25.60
C ALA A 156 -4.31 -53.59 -26.79
N MET A 157 -4.19 -52.44 -27.47
CA MET A 157 -5.01 -52.10 -28.64
C MET A 157 -4.40 -52.56 -29.97
N PHE A 158 -3.12 -52.97 -29.97
CA PHE A 158 -2.38 -53.43 -31.13
C PHE A 158 -3.05 -54.54 -31.96
N PRO A 159 -3.71 -55.56 -31.39
CA PRO A 159 -4.35 -56.60 -32.19
C PRO A 159 -5.65 -56.14 -32.89
N TYR A 160 -6.18 -54.95 -32.56
CA TYR A 160 -7.48 -54.47 -33.05
C TYR A 160 -7.38 -53.26 -34.00
N LEU A 161 -6.21 -52.61 -34.10
CA LEU A 161 -6.05 -51.36 -34.84
C LEU A 161 -4.90 -51.43 -35.85
N ALA A 162 -5.11 -50.83 -37.02
CA ALA A 162 -4.05 -50.58 -37.99
C ALA A 162 -3.00 -49.61 -37.41
N LEU A 163 -1.76 -49.73 -37.87
CA LEU A 163 -0.61 -48.95 -37.39
C LEU A 163 -0.85 -47.43 -37.47
N ALA A 164 -1.54 -46.96 -38.51
CA ALA A 164 -1.92 -45.57 -38.70
C ALA A 164 -2.86 -45.03 -37.59
N ASN A 165 -3.79 -45.86 -37.11
CA ASN A 165 -4.72 -45.48 -36.03
C ASN A 165 -4.03 -45.51 -34.66
N LEU A 166 -3.04 -46.39 -34.50
CA LEU A 166 -2.24 -46.49 -33.27
C LEU A 166 -1.47 -45.19 -33.00
N ILE A 167 -0.94 -44.55 -34.04
CA ILE A 167 -0.22 -43.26 -33.96
C ILE A 167 -1.14 -42.15 -33.44
N MET A 168 -2.39 -42.10 -33.88
CA MET A 168 -3.35 -41.09 -33.42
C MET A 168 -3.71 -41.27 -31.94
N VAL A 169 -3.90 -42.51 -31.48
CA VAL A 169 -4.13 -42.82 -30.06
C VAL A 169 -2.91 -42.46 -29.22
N TYR A 170 -1.70 -42.74 -29.74
CA TYR A 170 -0.44 -42.42 -29.08
C TYR A 170 -0.26 -40.90 -28.92
N LEU A 171 -0.63 -40.12 -29.93
CA LEU A 171 -0.58 -38.65 -29.91
C LEU A 171 -1.51 -38.05 -28.86
N VAL A 172 -2.72 -38.59 -28.72
CA VAL A 172 -3.68 -38.18 -27.67
C VAL A 172 -3.13 -38.49 -26.27
N GLY A 173 -2.48 -39.65 -26.10
CA GLY A 173 -1.81 -39.99 -24.84
C GLY A 173 -0.70 -39.00 -24.48
N VAL A 174 0.19 -38.69 -25.42
CA VAL A 174 1.26 -37.70 -25.22
C VAL A 174 0.69 -36.30 -24.92
N MET A 175 -0.43 -35.93 -25.56
CA MET A 175 -1.11 -34.65 -25.31
C MET A 175 -1.63 -34.56 -23.87
N ALA A 176 -2.35 -35.56 -23.38
CA ALA A 176 -2.88 -35.57 -22.00
C ALA A 176 -1.76 -35.41 -20.96
N VAL A 177 -0.62 -36.03 -21.23
CA VAL A 177 0.57 -36.01 -20.37
C VAL A 177 1.28 -34.67 -20.40
N ALA A 178 1.35 -34.02 -21.56
CA ALA A 178 1.92 -32.68 -21.71
C ALA A 178 1.16 -31.60 -20.93
N VAL A 179 -0.13 -31.82 -20.64
CA VAL A 179 -0.94 -30.92 -19.80
C VAL A 179 -0.61 -31.10 -18.31
N TRP A 180 -0.28 -32.32 -17.88
CA TRP A 180 -0.15 -32.64 -16.44
C TRP A 180 1.29 -32.56 -15.92
N LEU A 181 2.31 -32.70 -16.77
CA LEU A 181 3.72 -32.73 -16.36
C LEU A 181 4.47 -31.39 -16.55
N PRO A 182 5.51 -31.10 -15.74
CA PRO A 182 6.33 -29.89 -15.85
C PRO A 182 7.15 -29.83 -17.15
N ARG A 183 7.49 -28.60 -17.58
CA ARG A 183 8.06 -28.24 -18.91
C ARG A 183 9.23 -29.10 -19.39
N ARG A 184 10.12 -29.53 -18.49
CA ARG A 184 11.29 -30.36 -18.83
C ARG A 184 10.97 -31.85 -18.93
N ALA A 185 10.00 -32.33 -18.15
CA ALA A 185 9.53 -33.70 -18.17
C ALA A 185 8.68 -33.98 -19.42
N SER A 186 7.86 -33.02 -19.86
CA SER A 186 7.09 -33.10 -21.11
C SER A 186 7.98 -33.24 -22.35
N ALA A 187 9.10 -32.50 -22.41
CA ALA A 187 10.05 -32.61 -23.51
C ALA A 187 10.74 -33.98 -23.54
N LEU A 188 11.22 -34.48 -22.39
CA LEU A 188 11.80 -35.82 -22.29
C LEU A 188 10.78 -36.91 -22.63
N ALA A 189 9.53 -36.79 -22.15
CA ALA A 189 8.46 -37.72 -22.45
C ALA A 189 8.13 -37.77 -23.95
N SER A 190 8.16 -36.64 -24.65
CA SER A 190 7.93 -36.61 -26.11
C SER A 190 9.02 -37.33 -26.91
N VAL A 191 10.28 -37.21 -26.50
CA VAL A 191 11.40 -37.91 -27.16
C VAL A 191 11.34 -39.40 -26.84
N LEU A 192 11.10 -39.75 -25.56
CA LEU A 192 10.95 -41.15 -25.15
C LEU A 192 9.74 -41.82 -25.81
N SER A 193 8.65 -41.10 -26.04
CA SER A 193 7.46 -41.65 -26.68
C SER A 193 7.71 -41.95 -28.15
N VAL A 194 8.38 -41.06 -28.90
CA VAL A 194 8.78 -41.30 -30.29
C VAL A 194 9.70 -42.53 -30.39
N LEU A 195 10.70 -42.63 -29.52
CA LEU A 195 11.63 -43.76 -29.48
C LEU A 195 10.95 -45.08 -29.07
N ALA A 196 10.04 -45.04 -28.08
CA ALA A 196 9.30 -46.22 -27.66
C ALA A 196 8.32 -46.70 -28.74
N PHE A 197 7.71 -45.77 -29.48
CA PHE A 197 6.83 -46.09 -30.58
C PHE A 197 7.58 -46.77 -31.73
N ASP A 198 8.73 -46.20 -32.13
CA ASP A 198 9.62 -46.75 -33.16
C ASP A 198 10.06 -48.18 -32.81
N PHE A 199 10.59 -48.36 -31.60
CA PHE A 199 11.11 -49.66 -31.14
C PHE A 199 10.06 -50.77 -31.06
N CYS A 200 8.83 -50.45 -30.63
CA CYS A 200 7.79 -51.45 -30.37
C CYS A 200 6.88 -51.75 -31.56
N PHE A 201 6.57 -50.76 -32.41
CA PHE A 201 5.46 -50.86 -33.36
C PHE A 201 5.87 -50.80 -34.84
N VAL A 202 7.05 -50.30 -35.18
CA VAL A 202 7.53 -50.17 -36.58
C VAL A 202 8.31 -51.44 -37.00
N PRO A 203 8.05 -52.03 -38.19
CA PRO A 203 8.83 -53.16 -38.70
C PRO A 203 10.23 -52.71 -39.20
N PRO A 204 11.33 -53.44 -38.94
CA PRO A 204 11.47 -54.65 -38.11
C PRO A 204 11.39 -54.34 -36.61
N ARG A 205 10.46 -55.01 -35.92
CA ARG A 205 10.17 -54.77 -34.49
C ARG A 205 11.37 -55.13 -33.63
N PHE A 206 11.57 -54.38 -32.54
CA PHE A 206 12.71 -54.51 -31.62
C PHE A 206 14.08 -54.15 -32.24
N SER A 207 14.10 -53.38 -33.33
CA SER A 207 15.31 -52.89 -33.98
C SER A 207 15.12 -51.42 -34.41
N PHE A 208 16.18 -50.61 -34.30
CA PHE A 208 16.20 -49.21 -34.76
C PHE A 208 16.51 -49.08 -36.27
N ALA A 209 16.38 -50.18 -37.04
CA ALA A 209 16.70 -50.22 -38.46
C ALA A 209 15.56 -49.65 -39.31
N VAL A 210 15.53 -48.33 -39.46
CA VAL A 210 14.55 -47.63 -40.30
C VAL A 210 14.80 -47.98 -41.78
N SER A 211 13.96 -48.85 -42.33
CA SER A 211 14.09 -49.36 -43.70
C SER A 211 13.17 -48.65 -44.70
N ASP A 212 12.10 -48.01 -44.22
CA ASP A 212 11.06 -47.35 -45.02
C ASP A 212 11.01 -45.84 -44.76
N VAL A 213 11.08 -45.05 -45.84
CA VAL A 213 11.07 -43.57 -45.81
C VAL A 213 9.71 -43.01 -45.38
N ASP A 214 8.63 -43.79 -45.57
CA ASP A 214 7.26 -43.40 -45.22
C ASP A 214 7.06 -43.16 -43.71
N TYR A 215 7.86 -43.81 -42.85
CA TYR A 215 7.79 -43.63 -41.41
C TYR A 215 8.50 -42.37 -40.91
N LEU A 216 9.53 -41.88 -41.62
CA LEU A 216 10.27 -40.66 -41.27
C LEU A 216 9.38 -39.42 -41.24
N VAL A 217 8.45 -39.31 -42.20
CA VAL A 217 7.49 -38.20 -42.27
C VAL A 217 6.56 -38.22 -41.06
N THR A 218 6.10 -39.41 -40.66
CA THR A 218 5.20 -39.56 -39.51
C THR A 218 5.90 -39.21 -38.19
N PHE A 219 7.17 -39.59 -38.03
CA PHE A 219 7.97 -39.18 -36.87
C PHE A 219 8.18 -37.67 -36.81
N ALA A 220 8.47 -37.03 -37.94
CA ALA A 220 8.66 -35.58 -38.00
C ALA A 220 7.37 -34.83 -37.63
N VAL A 221 6.21 -35.27 -38.13
CA VAL A 221 4.92 -34.68 -37.81
C VAL A 221 4.56 -34.91 -36.34
N MET A 222 4.72 -36.12 -35.81
CA MET A 222 4.44 -36.44 -34.41
C MET A 222 5.33 -35.62 -33.45
N PHE A 223 6.61 -35.48 -33.77
CA PHE A 223 7.53 -34.64 -33.01
C PHE A 223 7.14 -33.16 -33.05
N LEU A 224 6.74 -32.65 -34.22
CA LEU A 224 6.31 -31.26 -34.38
C LEU A 224 5.02 -30.98 -33.59
N VAL A 225 4.05 -31.88 -33.64
CA VAL A 225 2.80 -31.75 -32.88
C VAL A 225 3.06 -31.80 -31.37
N ALA A 226 3.94 -32.70 -30.90
CA ALA A 226 4.33 -32.76 -29.49
C ALA A 226 5.02 -31.46 -29.01
N LEU A 227 5.87 -30.84 -29.86
CA LEU A 227 6.52 -29.56 -29.56
C LEU A 227 5.49 -28.41 -29.45
N VAL A 228 4.52 -28.36 -30.35
CA VAL A 228 3.46 -27.33 -30.35
C VAL A 228 2.61 -27.44 -29.10
N ILE A 229 2.17 -28.65 -28.75
CA ILE A 229 1.35 -28.91 -27.55
C ILE A 229 2.12 -28.56 -26.27
N SER A 230 3.39 -28.98 -26.15
CA SER A 230 4.24 -28.63 -25.01
C SER A 230 4.45 -27.11 -24.90
N GLY A 231 4.61 -26.43 -26.04
CA GLY A 231 4.66 -24.97 -26.13
C GLY A 231 3.40 -24.29 -25.60
N MET A 232 2.22 -24.73 -26.01
CA MET A 232 0.93 -24.16 -25.57
C MET A 232 0.64 -24.43 -24.10
N ALA A 233 0.80 -25.66 -23.63
CA ALA A 233 0.57 -26.03 -22.22
C ALA A 233 1.45 -25.22 -21.27
N SER A 234 2.72 -24.99 -21.66
CA SER A 234 3.64 -24.17 -20.87
C SER A 234 3.23 -22.70 -20.77
N ARG A 235 2.59 -22.15 -21.82
CA ARG A 235 2.07 -20.77 -21.82
C ARG A 235 0.85 -20.62 -20.93
N ILE A 236 -0.10 -21.56 -21.02
CA ILE A 236 -1.33 -21.56 -20.20
C ILE A 236 -0.99 -21.61 -18.71
N LYS A 237 -0.04 -22.49 -18.31
CA LYS A 237 0.37 -22.61 -16.91
C LYS A 237 1.10 -21.38 -16.38
N ALA A 238 2.00 -20.80 -17.19
CA ALA A 238 2.67 -19.55 -16.83
C ALA A 238 1.68 -18.39 -16.64
N GLN A 239 0.61 -18.36 -17.44
CA GLN A 239 -0.44 -17.34 -17.35
C GLN A 239 -1.30 -17.54 -16.08
N ALA A 240 -1.63 -18.78 -15.71
CA ALA A 240 -2.38 -19.09 -14.48
C ALA A 240 -1.59 -18.76 -13.20
N ASP A 241 -0.30 -19.06 -13.16
CA ASP A 241 0.56 -18.76 -12.00
C ASP A 241 0.71 -17.25 -11.78
N SER A 242 0.80 -16.47 -12.87
CA SER A 242 0.89 -15.00 -12.79
C SER A 242 -0.41 -14.34 -12.30
N ALA A 243 -1.57 -14.87 -12.68
CA ALA A 243 -2.87 -14.37 -12.25
C ALA A 243 -3.09 -14.60 -10.74
N GLY A 244 -2.69 -15.77 -10.22
CA GLY A 244 -2.88 -16.12 -8.82
C GLY A 244 -2.01 -15.31 -7.84
N GLN A 245 -0.85 -14.80 -8.26
CA GLN A 245 -0.01 -13.96 -7.41
C GLN A 245 -0.55 -12.53 -7.27
N LEU A 246 -1.07 -11.96 -8.36
CA LEU A 246 -1.72 -10.64 -8.36
C LEU A 246 -2.98 -10.63 -7.48
N GLU A 247 -3.78 -11.68 -7.55
CA GLU A 247 -5.01 -11.83 -6.76
C GLU A 247 -4.72 -11.94 -5.25
N ARG A 248 -3.66 -12.67 -4.87
CA ARG A 248 -3.22 -12.80 -3.46
C ARG A 248 -2.71 -11.46 -2.90
N GLN A 249 -1.88 -10.76 -3.65
CA GLN A 249 -1.37 -9.44 -3.24
C GLN A 249 -2.50 -8.41 -3.07
N ALA A 250 -3.49 -8.41 -3.99
CA ALA A 250 -4.65 -7.53 -3.90
C ALA A 250 -5.54 -7.86 -2.68
N SER A 251 -5.72 -9.14 -2.36
CA SER A 251 -6.51 -9.59 -1.22
C SER A 251 -5.88 -9.19 0.13
N GLU A 252 -4.56 -9.37 0.28
CA GLU A 252 -3.82 -8.98 1.48
C GLU A 252 -3.87 -7.46 1.73
N LEU A 253 -3.68 -6.66 0.67
CA LEU A 253 -3.78 -5.19 0.74
C LEU A 253 -5.21 -4.72 1.05
N SER A 254 -6.22 -5.39 0.50
CA SER A 254 -7.63 -5.07 0.74
C SER A 254 -8.09 -5.43 2.16
N ALA A 255 -7.52 -6.48 2.75
CA ALA A 255 -7.76 -6.85 4.15
C ALA A 255 -7.16 -5.82 5.13
N LEU A 256 -5.94 -5.34 4.85
CA LEU A 256 -5.30 -4.27 5.64
C LEU A 256 -6.10 -2.97 5.58
N SER A 257 -6.48 -2.54 4.37
CA SER A 257 -7.30 -1.33 4.16
C SER A 257 -8.63 -1.38 4.93
N ARG A 258 -9.31 -2.54 4.95
CA ARG A 258 -10.57 -2.71 5.69
C ARG A 258 -10.40 -2.68 7.21
N ASN A 259 -9.32 -3.26 7.74
CA ASN A 259 -9.07 -3.26 9.18
C ASN A 259 -8.62 -1.89 9.71
N LEU A 260 -7.87 -1.13 8.89
CA LEU A 260 -7.52 0.25 9.22
C LEU A 260 -8.74 1.17 9.15
N ALA A 261 -9.62 0.99 8.14
CA ALA A 261 -10.82 1.82 7.99
C ALA A 261 -11.88 1.63 9.11
N SER A 262 -11.86 0.51 9.83
CA SER A 262 -12.86 0.22 10.87
C SER A 262 -12.42 0.61 12.29
N THR A 263 -11.16 1.01 12.47
CA THR A 263 -10.59 1.34 13.78
C THR A 263 -10.57 2.85 13.97
N ARG A 264 -11.23 3.35 15.01
CA ARG A 264 -11.22 4.77 15.37
C ARG A 264 -10.15 5.08 16.41
N GLY A 265 -9.49 6.23 16.25
CA GLY A 265 -8.49 6.77 17.16
C GLY A 265 -7.06 6.36 16.80
N ALA A 266 -6.20 7.38 16.64
CA ALA A 266 -4.79 7.26 16.27
C ALA A 266 -4.03 6.21 17.08
N ALA A 267 -4.21 6.14 18.40
CA ALA A 267 -3.53 5.16 19.26
C ALA A 267 -3.90 3.71 18.92
N ASN A 268 -5.18 3.43 18.64
CA ASN A 268 -5.63 2.09 18.27
C ASN A 268 -5.17 1.71 16.86
N LEU A 269 -5.24 2.64 15.91
CA LEU A 269 -4.73 2.47 14.55
C LEU A 269 -3.24 2.10 14.55
N LEU A 270 -2.44 2.85 15.31
CA LEU A 270 -1.01 2.61 15.44
C LEU A 270 -0.70 1.27 16.12
N ARG A 271 -1.49 0.85 17.12
CA ARG A 271 -1.34 -0.47 17.75
C ARG A 271 -1.56 -1.61 16.75
N VAL A 272 -2.65 -1.55 15.98
CA VAL A 272 -2.96 -2.55 14.95
C VAL A 272 -1.90 -2.56 13.85
N ALA A 273 -1.47 -1.37 13.40
CA ALA A 273 -0.41 -1.22 12.42
C ALA A 273 0.91 -1.83 12.91
N ARG A 274 1.30 -1.57 14.16
CA ARG A 274 2.50 -2.15 14.80
C ARG A 274 2.44 -3.67 14.83
N GLU A 275 1.34 -4.26 15.29
CA GLU A 275 1.15 -5.71 15.34
C GLU A 275 1.26 -6.36 13.95
N HIS A 276 0.72 -5.70 12.93
CA HIS A 276 0.73 -6.21 11.57
C HIS A 276 2.12 -6.09 10.92
N LEU A 277 2.78 -4.94 11.07
CA LEU A 277 4.15 -4.72 10.60
C LEU A 277 5.13 -5.71 11.26
N ALA A 278 5.02 -5.90 12.58
CA ALA A 278 5.89 -6.83 13.30
C ALA A 278 5.72 -8.27 12.82
N ARG A 279 4.48 -8.71 12.54
CA ARG A 279 4.18 -10.07 12.07
C ARG A 279 4.61 -10.32 10.63
N VAL A 280 4.34 -9.38 9.72
CA VAL A 280 4.58 -9.56 8.27
C VAL A 280 6.06 -9.42 7.90
N PHE A 281 6.76 -8.50 8.57
CA PHE A 281 8.16 -8.17 8.28
C PHE A 281 9.15 -8.77 9.28
N GLN A 282 8.68 -9.48 10.32
CA GLN A 282 9.54 -10.06 11.36
C GLN A 282 10.50 -9.01 11.94
N CYS A 283 9.94 -7.86 12.30
CA CYS A 283 10.67 -6.71 12.83
C CYS A 283 10.07 -6.26 14.17
N ARG A 284 10.91 -5.81 15.09
CA ARG A 284 10.49 -4.95 16.21
C ARG A 284 10.09 -3.61 15.62
N THR A 285 8.84 -3.21 15.86
CA THR A 285 8.28 -1.97 15.31
C THR A 285 8.06 -0.98 16.44
N VAL A 286 8.59 0.22 16.28
CA VAL A 286 8.39 1.37 17.18
C VAL A 286 7.68 2.46 16.39
N VAL A 287 6.71 3.12 17.00
CA VAL A 287 6.02 4.26 16.37
C VAL A 287 6.21 5.50 17.22
N PHE A 288 6.64 6.57 16.56
CA PHE A 288 6.83 7.90 17.11
C PHE A 288 5.75 8.82 16.56
N THR A 289 5.17 9.64 17.43
CA THR A 289 4.18 10.66 17.06
C THR A 289 4.61 12.01 17.61
N PRO A 290 4.21 13.12 16.97
CA PRO A 290 4.52 14.45 17.49
C PRO A 290 3.79 14.69 18.82
N GLY A 291 4.55 15.04 19.87
CA GLY A 291 4.05 15.61 21.11
C GLY A 291 4.05 17.15 21.08
N LEU A 292 3.83 17.79 22.22
CA LEU A 292 3.92 19.25 22.40
C LEU A 292 5.39 19.65 22.76
N PRO A 293 6.07 20.63 22.14
CA PRO A 293 5.99 21.17 20.77
C PRO A 293 7.03 20.49 19.85
N GLY A 294 6.59 19.74 18.83
CA GLY A 294 7.43 19.27 17.71
C GLY A 294 8.49 18.21 18.05
N ARG A 295 8.60 17.81 19.32
CA ARG A 295 9.40 16.65 19.73
C ARG A 295 8.57 15.39 19.56
N LEU A 296 9.18 14.39 18.93
CA LEU A 296 8.59 13.06 18.85
C LEU A 296 8.56 12.41 20.23
N GLU A 297 7.40 11.88 20.60
CA GLU A 297 7.22 10.97 21.73
C GLU A 297 6.96 9.56 21.19
N SER A 298 7.53 8.55 21.84
CA SER A 298 7.27 7.15 21.50
C SER A 298 5.98 6.69 22.19
N ILE A 299 4.93 6.38 21.42
CA ILE A 299 3.67 5.86 22.00
C ILE A 299 3.78 4.37 22.34
N PHE A 300 4.54 3.60 21.55
CA PHE A 300 4.65 2.16 21.72
C PHE A 300 6.11 1.72 21.76
N LEU A 301 6.56 1.29 22.94
CA LEU A 301 7.80 0.52 23.09
C LEU A 301 7.54 -0.96 22.76
N PRO A 302 8.55 -1.71 22.28
CA PRO A 302 8.45 -3.18 22.21
C PRO A 302 8.13 -3.74 23.60
N ASP A 303 7.49 -4.93 23.68
CA ASP A 303 7.09 -5.60 24.94
C ASP A 303 8.26 -6.00 25.88
N SER A 304 9.45 -5.43 25.68
CA SER A 304 10.65 -5.58 26.52
C SER A 304 11.16 -4.19 26.90
N ASP A 305 11.72 -4.04 28.11
CA ASP A 305 12.33 -2.82 28.72
C ASP A 305 13.41 -2.07 27.89
N ASP A 306 13.55 -2.35 26.59
CA ASP A 306 14.40 -1.61 25.65
C ASP A 306 13.79 -0.24 25.35
N VAL A 307 14.12 0.75 26.19
CA VAL A 307 14.05 2.16 25.80
C VAL A 307 14.83 2.31 24.48
N PRO A 308 14.23 2.88 23.42
CA PRO A 308 14.98 3.12 22.19
C PRO A 308 16.25 3.92 22.54
N PRO A 309 17.44 3.49 22.09
CA PRO A 309 18.67 4.23 22.32
C PRO A 309 18.47 5.71 21.97
N GLU A 310 19.08 6.66 22.69
CA GLU A 310 18.99 8.10 22.35
C GLU A 310 19.34 8.36 20.87
N LYS A 311 20.23 7.54 20.30
CA LYS A 311 20.59 7.54 18.88
C LYS A 311 19.38 7.33 17.97
N ASP A 312 18.49 6.40 18.30
CA ASP A 312 17.33 6.02 17.50
C ASP A 312 16.25 7.12 17.51
N LEU A 313 16.08 7.80 18.64
CA LEU A 313 15.19 8.97 18.75
C LEU A 313 15.69 10.14 17.89
N GLY A 314 17.01 10.39 17.87
CA GLY A 314 17.62 11.41 17.02
C GLY A 314 17.43 11.14 15.52
N VAL A 315 17.55 9.87 15.09
CA VAL A 315 17.27 9.48 13.71
C VAL A 315 15.78 9.64 13.39
N ALA A 316 14.89 9.22 14.29
CA ALA A 316 13.45 9.39 14.11
C ALA A 316 13.07 10.88 13.99
N GLN A 317 13.63 11.76 14.83
CA GLN A 317 13.39 13.19 14.74
C GLN A 317 13.87 13.76 13.41
N TRP A 318 15.05 13.36 12.92
CA TRP A 318 15.54 13.79 11.61
C TRP A 318 14.58 13.39 10.47
N VAL A 319 14.02 12.17 10.53
CA VAL A 319 13.04 11.68 9.56
C VAL A 319 11.74 12.51 9.62
N PHE A 320 11.31 12.89 10.81
CA PHE A 320 10.14 13.76 11.00
C PHE A 320 10.38 15.19 10.48
N ASP A 321 11.57 15.74 10.67
CA ASP A 321 11.87 17.09 10.22
C ASP A 321 12.09 17.15 8.68
N ASN A 322 12.61 16.09 8.07
CA ASN A 322 13.02 16.07 6.66
C ASN A 322 12.09 15.28 5.72
N GLY A 323 11.20 14.45 6.27
CA GLY A 323 10.28 13.59 5.49
C GLY A 323 10.95 12.58 4.58
N LYS A 324 12.18 12.17 4.90
CA LYS A 324 12.94 11.20 4.12
C LYS A 324 13.29 9.99 4.96
N PRO A 325 13.31 8.77 4.37
CA PRO A 325 13.70 7.57 5.08
C PRO A 325 15.17 7.65 5.55
N ALA A 326 15.45 7.10 6.73
CA ALA A 326 16.81 7.08 7.30
C ALA A 326 17.10 5.77 8.04
N GLY A 327 18.38 5.52 8.33
CA GLY A 327 18.84 4.34 9.05
C GLY A 327 19.20 3.16 8.14
N LEU A 328 18.87 1.95 8.57
CA LEU A 328 19.22 0.70 7.93
C LEU A 328 18.91 0.72 6.42
N SER A 329 19.93 0.43 5.59
CA SER A 329 19.82 0.37 4.12
C SER A 329 19.48 1.69 3.43
N THR A 330 19.70 2.82 4.09
CA THR A 330 19.59 4.15 3.48
C THR A 330 20.96 4.82 3.40
N GLN A 331 21.08 5.89 2.61
CA GLN A 331 22.30 6.69 2.53
C GLN A 331 22.40 7.71 3.68
N THR A 332 21.33 7.87 4.47
CA THR A 332 21.23 8.88 5.52
C THR A 332 21.21 8.22 6.88
N LEU A 333 22.16 8.58 7.76
CA LEU A 333 22.25 8.03 9.12
C LEU A 333 22.31 6.49 9.14
N SER A 334 23.06 5.89 8.20
CA SER A 334 23.15 4.45 7.95
C SER A 334 23.75 3.61 9.10
N GLU A 335 24.28 4.26 10.13
CA GLU A 335 24.83 3.62 11.33
C GLU A 335 23.77 3.14 12.32
N SER A 336 22.49 3.36 12.03
CA SER A 336 21.37 2.79 12.78
C SER A 336 21.06 1.38 12.29
N ASP A 337 20.82 0.47 13.22
CA ASP A 337 20.37 -0.90 12.94
C ASP A 337 18.86 -0.99 12.67
N ALA A 338 18.13 0.11 12.84
CA ALA A 338 16.72 0.24 12.51
C ALA A 338 16.50 1.11 11.26
N LEU A 339 15.48 0.76 10.48
CA LEU A 339 14.98 1.54 9.34
C LEU A 339 13.84 2.45 9.82
N PHE A 340 13.97 3.75 9.61
CA PHE A 340 12.96 4.74 9.97
C PHE A 340 12.25 5.29 8.72
N LEU A 341 10.93 5.28 8.75
CA LEU A 341 10.05 5.67 7.64
C LEU A 341 9.04 6.72 8.10
N PRO A 342 8.88 7.83 7.35
CA PRO A 342 7.92 8.86 7.69
C PRO A 342 6.49 8.40 7.38
N LEU A 343 5.56 8.74 8.27
CA LEU A 343 4.13 8.66 8.02
C LEU A 343 3.68 10.02 7.44
N ALA A 344 3.90 10.19 6.14
CA ALA A 344 3.57 11.42 5.45
C ALA A 344 2.05 11.52 5.21
N GLY A 345 1.41 12.50 5.86
CA GLY A 345 0.04 12.91 5.56
C GLY A 345 0.00 13.87 4.37
N SER A 346 -1.19 14.41 4.09
CA SER A 346 -1.42 15.36 3.00
C SER A 346 -0.80 16.74 3.27
N GLU A 347 -0.83 17.22 4.51
CA GLU A 347 -0.36 18.55 4.90
C GLU A 347 0.98 18.53 5.67
N GLU A 348 1.23 17.46 6.44
CA GLU A 348 2.39 17.35 7.32
C GLU A 348 2.76 15.90 7.60
N ILE A 349 3.88 15.71 8.30
CA ILE A 349 4.30 14.39 8.76
C ILE A 349 3.59 14.08 10.06
N LEU A 350 2.84 12.98 10.09
CA LEU A 350 1.99 12.58 11.20
C LEU A 350 2.76 11.78 12.26
N GLY A 351 3.93 11.25 11.89
CA GLY A 351 4.78 10.45 12.77
C GLY A 351 5.86 9.71 12.00
N VAL A 352 6.58 8.84 12.71
CA VAL A 352 7.67 8.03 12.16
C VAL A 352 7.55 6.60 12.65
N VAL A 353 7.75 5.64 11.76
CA VAL A 353 7.81 4.21 12.10
C VAL A 353 9.26 3.74 12.03
N GLY A 354 9.77 3.18 13.12
CA GLY A 354 11.04 2.49 13.20
C GLY A 354 10.87 0.99 13.11
N LEU A 355 11.65 0.32 12.24
CA LEU A 355 11.64 -1.12 12.02
C LEU A 355 13.03 -1.68 12.27
N LYS A 356 13.17 -2.49 13.33
CA LYS A 356 14.40 -3.19 13.67
C LYS A 356 14.22 -4.69 13.44
N PRO A 357 14.87 -5.31 12.44
CA PRO A 357 14.76 -6.75 12.19
C PRO A 357 15.10 -7.60 13.42
N PHE A 358 14.41 -8.74 13.62
CA PHE A 358 14.72 -9.66 14.73
C PHE A 358 16.05 -10.37 14.54
N ASP A 359 16.36 -10.77 13.30
CA ASP A 359 17.53 -11.56 12.93
C ASP A 359 18.11 -11.13 11.58
N GLN A 360 19.20 -11.78 11.17
CA GLN A 360 19.88 -11.50 9.92
C GLN A 360 19.05 -11.91 8.69
N ASP A 361 18.24 -12.97 8.81
CA ASP A 361 17.35 -13.42 7.75
C ASP A 361 16.21 -12.42 7.50
N ALA A 362 15.60 -11.87 8.55
CA ALA A 362 14.61 -10.80 8.44
C ALA A 362 15.25 -9.53 7.87
N ARG A 363 16.50 -9.22 8.24
CA ARG A 363 17.25 -8.09 7.66
C ARG A 363 17.40 -8.28 6.15
N GLU A 364 17.85 -9.44 5.67
CA GLU A 364 17.98 -9.72 4.24
C GLU A 364 16.62 -9.73 3.51
N SER A 365 15.59 -10.27 4.16
CA SER A 365 14.21 -10.31 3.63
C SER A 365 13.62 -8.91 3.45
N LEU A 366 13.86 -7.99 4.39
CA LEU A 366 13.40 -6.59 4.32
C LEU A 366 14.03 -5.83 3.15
N LEU A 367 15.26 -6.20 2.76
CA LEU A 367 16.00 -5.62 1.64
C LEU A 367 15.50 -6.12 0.28
N LEU A 368 14.69 -7.17 0.23
CA LEU A 368 14.12 -7.67 -1.01
C LEU A 368 13.17 -6.60 -1.60
N PRO A 369 13.31 -6.24 -2.90
CA PRO A 369 12.53 -5.16 -3.49
C PRO A 369 11.01 -5.37 -3.47
N ASP A 370 10.53 -6.62 -3.50
CA ASP A 370 9.10 -6.91 -3.41
C ASP A 370 8.59 -6.70 -1.98
N LYS A 371 9.37 -7.07 -0.97
CA LYS A 371 9.08 -6.78 0.43
C LYS A 371 9.18 -5.29 0.73
N ARG A 372 10.17 -4.59 0.15
CA ARG A 372 10.29 -3.14 0.30
C ARG A 372 9.11 -2.40 -0.32
N ARG A 373 8.67 -2.80 -1.53
CA ARG A 373 7.46 -2.24 -2.14
C ARG A 373 6.21 -2.49 -1.31
N LEU A 374 6.05 -3.71 -0.78
CA LEU A 374 4.96 -4.03 0.13
C LEU A 374 5.00 -3.13 1.38
N LEU A 375 6.19 -2.94 1.96
CA LEU A 375 6.39 -2.07 3.12
C LEU A 375 6.01 -0.62 2.83
N ASP A 376 6.46 -0.06 1.71
CA ASP A 376 6.13 1.32 1.33
C ASP A 376 4.60 1.49 1.17
N VAL A 377 3.90 0.49 0.62
CA VAL A 377 2.43 0.49 0.54
C VAL A 377 1.79 0.43 1.93
N PHE A 378 2.30 -0.40 2.84
CA PHE A 378 1.79 -0.47 4.23
C PHE A 378 1.96 0.87 4.94
N ILE A 379 3.14 1.48 4.87
CA ILE A 379 3.42 2.79 5.48
C ILE A 379 2.50 3.86 4.90
N HIS A 380 2.26 3.87 3.60
CA HIS A 380 1.33 4.80 2.97
C HIS A 380 -0.12 4.60 3.44
N GLN A 381 -0.59 3.35 3.55
CA GLN A 381 -1.94 3.07 4.07
C GLN A 381 -2.10 3.47 5.54
N ILE A 382 -1.08 3.25 6.37
CA ILE A 382 -1.09 3.67 7.77
C ILE A 382 -1.13 5.20 7.86
N ALA A 383 -0.30 5.90 7.09
CA ALA A 383 -0.27 7.35 7.06
C ALA A 383 -1.62 7.94 6.60
N LEU A 384 -2.24 7.36 5.57
CA LEU A 384 -3.55 7.79 5.09
C LEU A 384 -4.64 7.59 6.16
N ALA A 385 -4.65 6.45 6.85
CA ALA A 385 -5.64 6.18 7.90
C ALA A 385 -5.51 7.17 9.07
N LEU A 386 -4.27 7.51 9.47
CA LEU A 386 -4.02 8.52 10.49
C LEU A 386 -4.42 9.93 10.05
N ASP A 387 -4.19 10.26 8.78
CA ASP A 387 -4.57 11.58 8.25
C ASP A 387 -6.08 11.75 8.27
N VAL A 388 -6.82 10.71 7.85
CA VAL A 388 -8.30 10.72 7.89
C VAL A 388 -8.81 10.85 9.33
N ASP A 389 -8.32 10.05 10.27
CA ASP A 389 -8.74 10.10 11.69
C ASP A 389 -8.48 11.50 12.28
N ARG A 390 -7.31 12.09 12.00
CA ARG A 390 -6.94 13.44 12.46
C ARG A 390 -7.80 14.53 11.83
N LEU A 391 -8.09 14.43 10.53
CA LEU A 391 -8.95 15.38 9.83
C LEU A 391 -10.39 15.32 10.36
N GLU A 392 -10.90 14.12 10.67
CA GLU A 392 -12.20 13.95 11.32
C GLU A 392 -12.23 14.56 12.73
N GLU A 393 -11.19 14.35 13.55
CA GLU A 393 -11.09 14.96 14.88
C GLU A 393 -11.05 16.49 14.79
N LYS A 394 -10.23 17.04 13.88
CA LYS A 394 -10.13 18.49 13.66
C LYS A 394 -11.46 19.08 13.20
N ALA A 395 -12.13 18.43 12.24
CA ALA A 395 -13.45 18.87 11.75
C ALA A 395 -14.49 18.85 12.87
N ARG A 396 -14.51 17.80 13.70
CA ARG A 396 -15.42 17.69 14.85
C ARG A 396 -15.16 18.78 15.89
N ALA A 397 -13.90 19.07 16.20
CA ALA A 397 -13.54 20.14 17.13
C ALA A 397 -14.02 21.50 16.61
N THR A 398 -13.78 21.82 15.33
CA THR A 398 -14.25 23.06 14.70
C THR A 398 -15.77 23.16 14.68
N LEU A 399 -16.50 22.05 14.46
CA LEU A 399 -17.96 22.05 14.54
C LEU A 399 -18.46 22.38 15.95
N VAL A 400 -17.87 21.77 16.98
CA VAL A 400 -18.23 22.04 18.38
C VAL A 400 -17.95 23.50 18.74
N GLU A 401 -16.84 24.07 18.29
CA GLU A 401 -16.52 25.48 18.48
C GLU A 401 -17.51 26.41 17.76
N ALA A 402 -17.84 26.10 16.50
CA ALA A 402 -18.80 26.88 15.71
C ALA A 402 -20.21 26.82 16.33
N GLU A 403 -20.61 25.68 16.88
CA GLU A 403 -21.91 25.50 17.55
C GLU A 403 -21.97 26.27 18.88
N ARG A 404 -20.87 26.27 19.64
CA ARG A 404 -20.73 27.13 20.84
C ARG A 404 -20.84 28.61 20.49
N GLU A 405 -20.15 29.07 19.44
CA GLU A 405 -20.20 30.47 19.03
C GLU A 405 -21.60 30.86 18.52
N LYS A 406 -22.26 29.97 17.78
CA LYS A 406 -23.64 30.17 17.32
C LYS A 406 -24.62 30.26 18.49
N LEU A 407 -24.49 29.39 19.49
CA LEU A 407 -25.30 29.44 20.71
C LEU A 407 -25.10 30.78 21.42
N ARG A 408 -23.84 31.18 21.62
CA ARG A 408 -23.47 32.46 22.25
C ARG A 408 -24.10 33.66 21.52
N ALA A 409 -23.99 33.70 20.19
CA ALA A 409 -24.57 34.76 19.36
C ALA A 409 -26.10 34.80 19.45
N SER A 410 -26.75 33.63 19.42
CA SER A 410 -28.21 33.52 19.56
C SER A 410 -28.70 34.00 20.93
N LEU A 411 -28.02 33.59 22.00
CA LEU A 411 -28.34 34.02 23.37
C LEU A 411 -28.20 35.53 23.52
N LEU A 412 -27.10 36.11 23.02
CA LEU A 412 -26.87 37.56 23.07
C LEU A 412 -27.97 38.34 22.34
N SER A 413 -28.41 37.85 21.19
CA SER A 413 -29.48 38.47 20.40
C SER A 413 -30.82 38.44 21.13
N THR A 414 -31.21 37.30 21.70
CA THR A 414 -32.47 37.15 22.45
C THR A 414 -32.49 38.04 23.69
N VAL A 415 -31.39 38.05 24.45
CA VAL A 415 -31.25 38.87 25.66
C VAL A 415 -31.36 40.36 25.34
N THR A 416 -30.72 40.80 24.25
CA THR A 416 -30.80 42.21 23.82
C THR A 416 -32.24 42.62 23.50
N HIS A 417 -33.01 41.74 22.84
CA HIS A 417 -34.41 41.98 22.56
C HIS A 417 -35.25 42.03 23.85
N ASP A 418 -35.03 41.08 24.76
CA ASP A 418 -35.77 40.96 26.02
C ASP A 418 -35.47 42.09 27.00
N PHE A 419 -34.31 42.75 26.90
CA PHE A 419 -34.00 43.98 27.63
C PHE A 419 -34.62 45.22 26.99
N LYS A 420 -34.68 45.29 25.66
CA LYS A 420 -35.18 46.49 24.95
C LYS A 420 -36.66 46.77 25.27
N THR A 421 -37.46 45.72 25.43
CA THR A 421 -38.90 45.83 25.71
C THR A 421 -39.20 46.50 27.06
N PRO A 422 -38.73 45.99 28.22
CA PRO A 422 -38.92 46.65 29.52
C PRO A 422 -38.28 48.04 29.56
N LEU A 423 -37.10 48.22 28.95
CA LEU A 423 -36.42 49.52 28.91
C LEU A 423 -37.24 50.58 28.15
N ALA A 424 -37.88 50.20 27.04
CA ALA A 424 -38.78 51.06 26.29
C ALA A 424 -40.03 51.42 27.08
N ALA A 425 -40.61 50.47 27.84
CA ALA A 425 -41.77 50.70 28.70
C ALA A 425 -41.45 51.63 29.88
N ILE A 426 -40.31 51.44 30.54
CA ILE A 426 -39.80 52.34 31.59
C ILE A 426 -39.59 53.74 31.02
N SER A 427 -38.90 53.84 29.87
CA SER A 427 -38.62 55.13 29.23
C SER A 427 -39.90 55.85 28.80
N GLY A 428 -40.86 55.13 28.21
CA GLY A 428 -42.14 55.70 27.80
C GLY A 428 -42.99 56.19 28.97
N SER A 429 -43.00 55.43 30.07
CA SER A 429 -43.71 55.82 31.30
C SER A 429 -43.05 57.02 31.98
N ALA A 430 -41.71 57.05 32.06
CA ALA A 430 -40.95 58.18 32.59
C ALA A 430 -41.11 59.45 31.72
N GLN A 431 -41.06 59.32 30.39
CA GLN A 431 -41.30 60.43 29.46
C GLN A 431 -42.72 60.98 29.64
N SER A 432 -43.72 60.10 29.82
CA SER A 432 -45.11 60.51 30.05
C SER A 432 -45.27 61.28 31.36
N LEU A 433 -44.60 60.85 32.44
CA LEU A 433 -44.54 61.59 33.70
C LEU A 433 -43.90 62.97 33.53
N MET A 434 -42.82 63.06 32.76
CA MET A 434 -42.15 64.34 32.48
C MET A 434 -43.00 65.30 31.66
N VAL A 435 -43.73 64.79 30.65
CA VAL A 435 -44.57 65.60 29.75
C VAL A 435 -45.85 66.07 30.44
N LEU A 436 -46.50 65.18 31.21
CA LEU A 436 -47.75 65.51 31.90
C LEU A 436 -47.50 66.35 33.17
N GLY A 437 -46.35 66.18 33.84
CA GLY A 437 -46.00 66.95 35.05
C GLY A 437 -47.09 66.88 36.12
N ASP A 438 -47.59 68.03 36.54
CA ASP A 438 -48.69 68.16 37.52
C ASP A 438 -50.09 68.06 36.88
N ALA A 439 -50.19 68.00 35.56
CA ALA A 439 -51.45 67.75 34.85
C ALA A 439 -51.86 66.27 34.86
N ALA A 440 -50.96 65.36 35.27
CA ALA A 440 -51.31 63.97 35.50
C ALA A 440 -52.15 63.84 36.78
N GLY A 441 -53.38 63.33 36.65
CA GLY A 441 -54.19 62.96 37.81
C GLY A 441 -53.47 61.92 38.69
N PRO A 442 -53.77 61.87 40.00
CA PRO A 442 -53.07 61.01 40.95
C PRO A 442 -53.12 59.52 40.59
N GLU A 443 -54.19 59.06 39.95
CA GLU A 443 -54.31 57.69 39.45
C GLU A 443 -53.39 57.39 38.26
N VAL A 444 -53.27 58.33 37.32
CA VAL A 444 -52.39 58.20 36.14
C VAL A 444 -50.92 58.24 36.56
N ARG A 445 -50.56 59.13 37.50
CA ARG A 445 -49.21 59.19 38.05
C ARG A 445 -48.83 57.86 38.73
N ARG A 446 -49.72 57.32 39.59
CA ARG A 446 -49.50 56.04 40.26
C ARG A 446 -49.37 54.87 39.27
N ALA A 447 -50.21 54.82 38.23
CA ALA A 447 -50.13 53.77 37.21
C ALA A 447 -48.81 53.80 36.43
N LEU A 448 -48.29 55.00 36.10
CA LEU A 448 -46.99 55.15 35.44
C LEU A 448 -45.82 54.76 36.35
N GLU A 449 -45.87 55.13 37.63
CA GLU A 449 -44.88 54.73 38.64
C GLU A 449 -44.88 53.20 38.87
N GLU A 450 -46.06 52.58 38.98
CA GLU A 450 -46.22 51.13 39.10
C GLU A 450 -45.69 50.38 37.87
N ASN A 451 -45.91 50.91 36.66
CA ASN A 451 -45.37 50.34 35.42
C ASN A 451 -43.83 50.38 35.40
N ILE A 452 -43.24 51.53 35.78
CA ILE A 452 -41.77 51.66 35.91
C ILE A 452 -41.22 50.65 36.92
N ALA A 453 -41.83 50.56 38.10
CA ALA A 453 -41.39 49.64 39.16
C ALA A 453 -41.52 48.17 38.74
N GLY A 454 -42.62 47.81 38.07
CA GLY A 454 -42.87 46.47 37.56
C GLY A 454 -41.86 46.05 36.49
N GLU A 455 -41.61 46.89 35.48
CA GLU A 455 -40.65 46.59 34.42
C GLU A 455 -39.19 46.64 34.91
N ALA A 456 -38.87 47.48 35.91
CA ALA A 456 -37.54 47.47 36.55
C ALA A 456 -37.29 46.16 37.31
N SER A 457 -38.25 45.69 38.11
CA SER A 457 -38.16 44.40 38.80
C SER A 457 -38.10 43.23 37.82
N ARG A 458 -38.83 43.32 36.70
CA ARG A 458 -38.75 42.34 35.61
C ARG A 458 -37.36 42.29 34.98
N LEU A 459 -36.75 43.45 34.72
CA LEU A 459 -35.39 43.55 34.16
C LEU A 459 -34.34 43.00 35.13
N GLU A 460 -34.47 43.29 36.43
CA GLU A 460 -33.60 42.73 37.48
C GLU A 460 -33.63 41.20 37.49
N ARG A 461 -34.82 40.58 37.47
CA ARG A 461 -34.97 39.13 37.34
C ARG A 461 -34.32 38.56 36.08
N LEU A 462 -34.41 39.30 34.98
CA LEU A 462 -33.84 38.93 33.68
C LEU A 462 -32.31 38.94 33.73
N VAL A 463 -31.71 39.92 34.41
CA VAL A 463 -30.27 40.00 34.67
C VAL A 463 -29.80 38.89 35.62
N ASP A 464 -30.52 38.62 36.71
CA ASP A 464 -30.16 37.54 37.65
C ASP A 464 -30.17 36.18 36.95
N ASN A 465 -31.20 35.91 36.13
CA ASN A 465 -31.27 34.69 35.33
C ASN A 465 -30.10 34.56 34.35
N LEU A 466 -29.68 35.66 33.71
CA LEU A 466 -28.54 35.66 32.80
C LEU A 466 -27.23 35.34 33.51
N LEU A 467 -27.00 35.97 34.67
CA LEU A 467 -25.80 35.73 35.49
C LEU A 467 -25.74 34.27 35.96
N ARG A 468 -26.88 33.68 36.32
CA ARG A 468 -26.96 32.24 36.65
C ARG A 468 -26.59 31.35 35.47
N ILE A 469 -27.09 31.65 34.26
CA ILE A 469 -26.76 30.89 33.05
C ILE A 469 -25.26 31.00 32.73
N ALA A 470 -24.68 32.21 32.82
CA ALA A 470 -23.26 32.43 32.59
C ALA A 470 -22.37 31.71 33.63
N ALA A 471 -22.80 31.65 34.89
CA ALA A 471 -22.12 30.88 35.93
C ALA A 471 -22.17 29.37 35.67
N LEU A 472 -23.27 28.85 35.12
CA LEU A 472 -23.40 27.45 34.70
C LEU A 472 -22.51 27.13 33.50
N GLU A 473 -22.48 27.97 32.46
CA GLU A 473 -21.66 27.75 31.25
C GLU A 473 -20.14 27.81 31.51
N SER A 474 -19.70 28.66 32.44
CA SER A 474 -18.28 28.76 32.82
C SER A 474 -17.80 27.61 33.71
N GLY A 475 -18.69 26.70 34.11
CA GLY A 475 -18.37 25.63 35.06
C GLY A 475 -18.10 26.13 36.48
N ALA A 476 -18.43 27.38 36.79
CA ALA A 476 -18.24 27.97 38.11
C ALA A 476 -19.24 27.43 39.16
N VAL A 477 -20.34 26.83 38.72
CA VAL A 477 -21.31 26.16 39.58
C VAL A 477 -20.96 24.68 39.70
N VAL A 478 -20.34 24.30 40.82
CA VAL A 478 -20.11 22.90 41.17
C VAL A 478 -21.27 22.46 42.08
N PRO A 479 -22.17 21.56 41.64
CA PRO A 479 -23.29 21.14 42.47
C PRO A 479 -22.80 20.24 43.62
N GLU A 480 -23.17 20.59 44.85
CA GLU A 480 -23.04 19.69 45.99
C GLU A 480 -24.18 18.67 45.95
N LEU A 481 -23.84 17.42 45.62
CA LEU A 481 -24.82 16.33 45.53
C LEU A 481 -25.02 15.70 46.90
N ASN A 482 -26.07 16.15 47.60
CA ASN A 482 -26.52 15.57 48.86
C ASN A 482 -27.94 14.98 48.70
N PRO A 483 -28.29 13.88 49.39
CA PRO A 483 -29.68 13.42 49.48
C PRO A 483 -30.54 14.51 50.13
N VAL A 484 -31.64 14.91 49.47
CA VAL A 484 -32.58 15.92 49.98
C VAL A 484 -33.98 15.30 50.08
N PRO A 485 -34.69 15.45 51.21
CA PRO A 485 -36.08 15.01 51.32
C PRO A 485 -36.97 15.78 50.34
N LEU A 486 -37.70 15.05 49.50
CA LEU A 486 -38.50 15.61 48.41
C LEU A 486 -39.65 16.48 48.95
N GLU A 487 -40.16 16.15 50.13
CA GLU A 487 -41.23 16.87 50.83
C GLU A 487 -40.82 18.29 51.21
N GLU A 488 -39.56 18.48 51.63
CA GLU A 488 -39.02 19.78 52.03
C GLU A 488 -38.85 20.69 50.80
N VAL A 489 -38.32 20.13 49.71
CA VAL A 489 -38.18 20.85 48.44
C VAL A 489 -39.55 21.29 47.94
N LEU A 490 -40.51 20.38 47.87
CA LEU A 490 -41.87 20.67 47.41
C LEU A 490 -42.58 21.68 48.32
N GLY A 491 -42.46 21.55 49.65
CA GLY A 491 -43.01 22.50 50.60
C GLY A 491 -42.44 23.91 50.41
N SER A 492 -41.12 24.02 50.21
CA SER A 492 -40.47 25.32 49.96
C SER A 492 -40.95 25.98 48.67
N VAL A 493 -41.18 25.20 47.61
CA VAL A 493 -41.66 25.69 46.32
C VAL A 493 -43.10 26.14 46.42
N LEU A 494 -43.95 25.37 47.09
CA LEU A 494 -45.37 25.71 47.27
C LEU A 494 -45.57 26.97 48.10
N SER A 495 -44.80 27.13 49.19
CA SER A 495 -44.83 28.36 49.98
C SER A 495 -44.36 29.58 49.17
N ARG A 496 -43.32 29.43 48.34
CA ARG A 496 -42.85 30.52 47.48
C ARG A 496 -43.88 30.90 46.39
N LEU A 497 -44.67 29.94 45.92
CA LEU A 497 -45.66 30.15 44.86
C LEU A 497 -47.08 30.43 45.39
N GLU A 498 -47.27 30.52 46.71
CA GLU A 498 -48.58 30.66 47.36
C GLU A 498 -49.42 31.82 46.78
N ALA A 499 -48.80 32.98 46.56
CA ALA A 499 -49.49 34.13 45.97
C ALA A 499 -50.02 33.86 44.53
N VAL A 500 -49.24 33.14 43.73
CA VAL A 500 -49.56 32.80 42.32
C VAL A 500 -50.57 31.64 42.26
N LEU A 501 -50.50 30.72 43.22
CA LEU A 501 -51.33 29.52 43.30
C LEU A 501 -52.63 29.73 44.07
N SER A 502 -52.83 30.90 44.69
CA SER A 502 -54.00 31.23 45.53
C SER A 502 -55.38 30.93 44.90
N GLY A 503 -55.49 30.96 43.56
CA GLY A 503 -56.70 30.64 42.81
C GLY A 503 -56.84 29.20 42.31
N HIS A 504 -55.91 28.30 42.64
CA HIS A 504 -55.81 26.96 42.05
C HIS A 504 -55.72 25.86 43.12
N GLU A 505 -56.47 24.76 42.95
CA GLU A 505 -56.34 23.57 43.82
C GLU A 505 -55.08 22.78 43.41
N VAL A 506 -54.12 22.65 44.33
CA VAL A 506 -52.89 21.89 44.10
C VAL A 506 -52.95 20.57 44.87
N ARG A 507 -52.89 19.44 44.14
CA ARG A 507 -52.80 18.10 44.73
C ARG A 507 -51.38 17.54 44.60
N LEU A 508 -50.80 17.14 45.73
CA LEU A 508 -49.50 16.49 45.78
C LEU A 508 -49.70 14.98 45.95
N SER A 509 -49.05 14.20 45.09
CA SER A 509 -48.88 12.76 45.25
C SER A 509 -47.39 12.49 45.19
N ILE A 510 -46.81 12.20 46.36
CA ILE A 510 -45.39 11.88 46.53
C ILE A 510 -45.30 10.35 46.69
N PRO A 511 -44.37 9.68 46.00
CA PRO A 511 -44.23 8.21 45.99
C PRO A 511 -43.82 7.59 47.33
#